data_AF-A0AAQ1G587-F1
#
_entry.id   AF-A0AAQ1G587-F1
#
_cell.length_a   1.000
_cell.length_b   1.000
_cell.length_c   1.000
_cell.angle_alpha   90.00
_cell.angle_beta   90.00
_cell.angle_gamma   90.00
#
_symmetry.space_group_name_H-M   'P 1'
#
loop_
_entity.id
_entity.type
_entity.pdbx_description
1 polymer ?
#
loop_
_entity_poly.entity_id
_entity_poly.type
_entity_poly.pdbx_seq_one_letter_code
_entity_poly.pdbx_strand_id
1 'polypeptide(L)'
;MSREEQRDIAVGGILQSLNDARYASDKEPISSEYFGVALGMISLAYSLGLISFAERIRLGKLNLNAASYARKARAAAQEPTHAA
;
A
#
# COMPACT_ATOMS: atom_id res chain seq x y z
N MET A 1 23.62 10.85 8.94
CA MET A 1 22.37 10.73 8.19
C MET A 1 21.52 11.94 8.47
N SER A 2 21.19 12.72 7.44
CA SER A 2 20.38 13.92 7.53
C SER A 2 18.90 13.59 7.76
N ARG A 3 18.11 14.58 8.20
CA ARG A 3 16.65 14.45 8.31
C ARG A 3 15.98 14.18 6.96
N GLU A 4 16.55 14.74 5.90
CA GLU A 4 16.08 14.56 4.53
C GLU A 4 16.32 13.11 4.05
N GLU A 5 17.52 12.57 4.31
CA GLU A 5 17.83 11.16 4.04
C GLU A 5 16.90 10.19 4.80
N GLN A 6 16.59 10.49 6.07
CA GLN A 6 15.66 9.69 6.87
C GLN A 6 14.24 9.70 6.30
N ARG A 7 13.78 10.87 5.83
CA ARG A 7 12.47 11.00 5.18
C ARG A 7 12.45 10.22 3.87
N ASP A 8 13.47 10.35 3.04
CA ASP A 8 13.52 9.69 1.74
C ASP A 8 13.56 8.16 1.88
N ILE A 9 14.30 7.63 2.86
CA ILE A 9 14.29 6.20 3.19
C ILE A 9 12.89 5.75 3.63
N ALA A 10 12.24 6.50 4.52
CA ALA A 10 10.90 6.14 5.02
C ALA A 10 9.85 6.18 3.90
N VAL A 11 9.84 7.23 3.09
CA VAL A 11 8.92 7.36 1.95
C VAL A 11 9.20 6.29 0.90
N GLY A 12 10.47 6.04 0.58
CA GLY A 12 10.89 5.00 -0.34
C GLY A 12 10.43 3.61 0.10
N GLY A 13 10.59 3.28 1.38
CA GLY A 13 10.10 2.02 1.96
C GLY A 13 8.57 1.88 1.84
N ILE A 14 7.81 2.93 2.17
CA ILE A 14 6.34 2.94 2.04
C ILE A 14 5.92 2.70 0.59
N LEU A 15 6.53 3.42 -0.35
CA LEU A 15 6.20 3.29 -1.77
C LEU A 15 6.57 1.90 -2.29
N GLN A 16 7.70 1.33 -1.86
CA GLN A 16 8.09 -0.03 -2.22
C GLN A 16 7.06 -1.05 -1.73
N SER A 17 6.65 -1.00 -0.45
CA SER A 17 5.62 -1.91 0.08
C SER A 17 4.29 -1.79 -0.64
N LEU A 18 3.88 -0.58 -1.03
CA LEU A 18 2.68 -0.36 -1.85
C LEU A 18 2.82 -0.95 -3.25
N ASN A 19 4.00 -0.85 -3.85
CA ASN A 19 4.28 -1.40 -5.17
C ASN A 19 4.34 -2.94 -5.13
N ASP A 20 4.95 -3.52 -4.11
CA ASP A 20 4.99 -4.97 -3.89
C ASP A 20 3.58 -5.53 -3.67
N ALA A 21 2.74 -4.83 -2.88
CA ALA A 21 1.34 -5.18 -2.69
C ALA A 21 0.55 -5.15 -4.00
N ARG A 22 0.84 -4.19 -4.89
CA ARG A 22 0.25 -4.10 -6.23
C ARG A 22 0.75 -5.22 -7.14
N TYR A 23 2.04 -5.49 -7.18
CA TYR A 23 2.59 -6.56 -8.01
C TYR A 23 2.06 -7.93 -7.58
N ALA A 24 1.99 -8.19 -6.27
CA ALA A 24 1.37 -9.40 -5.73
C ALA A 24 -0.11 -9.49 -6.14
N SER A 25 -0.83 -8.36 -6.18
CA SER A 25 -2.23 -8.34 -6.63
C SER A 25 -2.47 -8.71 -8.08
N ASP A 26 -1.48 -8.49 -8.93
CA ASP A 26 -1.58 -8.82 -10.35
C ASP A 26 -1.26 -10.30 -10.63
N LYS A 27 -0.67 -11.04 -9.66
CA LYS A 27 -0.14 -12.41 -9.88
C LYS A 27 -0.69 -13.48 -8.95
N GLU A 28 -1.09 -13.13 -7.74
CA GLU A 28 -1.51 -14.08 -6.70
C GLU A 28 -2.75 -13.58 -5.93
N PRO A 29 -3.55 -14.49 -5.33
CA PRO A 29 -4.59 -14.09 -4.40
C PRO A 29 -3.96 -13.38 -3.20
N ILE A 30 -4.07 -12.06 -3.25
CA ILE A 30 -3.53 -11.07 -2.32
C ILE A 30 -3.71 -11.46 -0.86
N SER A 31 -2.61 -11.48 -0.11
CA SER A 31 -2.66 -11.38 1.35
C SER A 31 -2.95 -9.94 1.75
N SER A 32 -4.05 -9.71 2.46
CA SER A 32 -4.42 -8.41 3.06
C SER A 32 -3.34 -7.83 3.99
N GLU A 33 -2.37 -8.63 4.39
CA GLU A 33 -1.26 -8.26 5.27
C GLU A 33 -0.37 -7.17 4.67
N TYR A 34 -0.09 -7.19 3.37
CA TYR A 34 0.80 -6.21 2.72
C TYR A 34 0.26 -4.78 2.79
N PHE A 35 -1.05 -4.60 2.63
CA PHE A 35 -1.70 -3.29 2.77
C PHE A 35 -1.77 -2.82 4.23
N GLY A 36 -1.88 -3.76 5.18
CA GLY A 36 -1.80 -3.47 6.61
C GLY A 36 -0.40 -2.99 7.02
N VAL A 37 0.64 -3.65 6.52
CA VAL A 37 2.06 -3.26 6.74
C VAL A 37 2.32 -1.86 6.19
N ALA A 38 1.90 -1.57 4.95
CA ALA A 38 2.06 -0.24 4.37
C ALA A 38 1.36 0.86 5.21
N LEU A 39 0.15 0.60 5.71
CA LEU A 39 -0.56 1.53 6.59
C LEU A 39 0.15 1.73 7.94
N GLY A 40 0.72 0.67 8.49
CA GLY A 40 1.53 0.71 9.71
C GLY A 40 2.76 1.59 9.54
N MET A 41 3.49 1.44 8.42
CA MET A 41 4.67 2.27 8.12
C MET A 41 4.30 3.74 7.89
N ILE A 42 3.19 4.03 7.22
CA ILE A 42 2.68 5.40 7.05
C ILE A 42 2.39 6.03 8.42
N SER A 43 1.79 5.27 9.34
CA SER A 43 1.45 5.75 10.67
C SER A 43 2.71 6.00 11.51
N LEU A 44 3.69 5.09 11.45
CA LEU A 44 4.98 5.24 12.13
C LEU A 44 5.79 6.42 11.60
N ALA A 45 5.91 6.58 10.29
CA ALA A 45 6.65 7.69 9.67
C ALA A 45 6.09 9.06 10.08
N TYR A 46 4.75 9.17 10.23
CA TYR A 46 4.11 10.39 10.73
C TYR A 46 4.41 10.62 12.22
N SER A 47 4.29 9.59 13.06
CA SER A 47 4.60 9.68 14.50
C SER A 47 6.05 10.08 14.77
N LEU A 48 6.99 9.70 13.90
CA LEU A 48 8.41 10.08 13.97
C LEU A 48 8.70 11.47 13.38
N GLY A 49 7.69 12.15 12.84
CA GLY A 49 7.84 13.45 12.17
C GLY A 49 8.66 13.39 10.88
N LEU A 50 8.75 12.20 10.25
CA LEU A 50 9.45 12.02 8.97
C LEU A 50 8.58 12.46 7.79
N ILE A 51 7.26 12.37 7.95
CA ILE A 51 6.29 12.87 6.98
C ILE A 51 5.28 13.80 7.68
N SER A 52 4.78 14.77 6.93
CA SER A 52 3.73 15.69 7.37
C SER A 52 2.36 15.01 7.46
N PHE A 53 1.40 15.68 8.11
CA PHE A 53 0.01 15.24 8.13
C PHE A 53 -0.59 15.13 6.71
N ALA A 54 -0.27 16.08 5.83
CA ALA A 54 -0.73 16.07 4.45
C ALA A 54 -0.21 14.83 3.68
N GLU A 55 1.07 14.50 3.85
CA GLU A 55 1.67 13.30 3.28
C GLU A 55 1.04 12.02 3.85
N ARG A 56 0.79 11.95 5.17
CA ARG A 56 0.07 10.84 5.78
C ARG A 56 -1.30 10.60 5.15
N ILE A 57 -2.09 11.67 4.95
CA ILE A 57 -3.43 11.55 4.33
C ILE A 57 -3.31 11.10 2.87
N ARG A 58 -2.37 11.67 2.10
CA ARG A 58 -2.14 11.30 0.69
C ARG A 58 -1.73 9.83 0.56
N LEU A 59 -0.74 9.39 1.32
CA LEU A 59 -0.25 8.00 1.30
C LEU A 59 -1.32 7.02 1.80
N GLY A 60 -2.09 7.40 2.83
CA GLY A 60 -3.21 6.60 3.32
C GLY A 60 -4.30 6.39 2.26
N LYS A 61 -4.66 7.43 1.49
CA LYS A 61 -5.60 7.31 0.37
C LYS A 61 -5.08 6.39 -0.73
N LEU A 62 -3.79 6.49 -1.06
CA LEU A 62 -3.16 5.60 -2.04
C LEU A 62 -3.24 4.13 -1.58
N ASN A 63 -2.94 3.86 -0.30
CA ASN A 63 -3.04 2.51 0.26
C ASN A 63 -4.46 1.95 0.20
N LEU A 64 -5.47 2.76 0.57
CA LEU A 64 -6.89 2.35 0.50
C LEU A 64 -7.35 2.09 -0.94
N ASN A 65 -6.93 2.91 -1.88
CA ASN A 65 -7.24 2.72 -3.30
C ASN A 65 -6.60 1.44 -3.84
N ALA A 66 -5.34 1.18 -3.50
CA ALA A 66 -4.65 -0.04 -3.90
C ALA A 66 -5.34 -1.28 -3.31
N ALA A 67 -5.71 -1.25 -2.02
CA ALA A 67 -6.47 -2.33 -1.38
C ALA A 67 -7.87 -2.53 -1.99
N SER A 68 -8.53 -1.46 -2.43
CA SER A 68 -9.83 -1.55 -3.10
C SER A 68 -9.72 -2.17 -4.49
N TYR A 69 -8.72 -1.76 -5.27
CA TYR A 69 -8.41 -2.34 -6.58
C TYR A 69 -8.09 -3.83 -6.47
N ALA A 70 -7.21 -4.19 -5.54
CA ALA A 70 -6.88 -5.55 -5.15
C ALA A 70 -8.11 -6.45 -4.91
N ARG A 71 -9.06 -5.98 -4.08
CA ARG A 71 -10.30 -6.72 -3.81
C ARG A 71 -11.17 -6.88 -5.06
N LYS A 72 -11.26 -5.86 -5.91
CA LYS A 72 -12.02 -5.92 -7.17
C LYS A 72 -11.39 -6.88 -8.18
N ALA A 73 -10.07 -6.86 -8.33
CA ALA A 73 -9.33 -7.78 -9.19
C ALA A 73 -9.59 -9.23 -8.76
N ARG A 74 -9.57 -9.50 -7.44
CA ARG A 74 -9.95 -10.81 -6.89
C ARG A 74 -11.39 -11.19 -7.18
N ALA A 75 -12.35 -10.27 -6.98
CA ALA A 75 -13.75 -10.55 -7.26
C ALA A 75 -13.98 -10.90 -8.74
N ALA A 76 -13.33 -10.18 -9.67
CA ALA A 76 -13.39 -10.45 -11.10
C ALA A 76 -12.73 -11.79 -11.48
N ALA A 77 -11.61 -12.17 -10.84
CA ALA A 77 -10.97 -13.47 -11.04
C ALA A 77 -11.76 -14.64 -10.44
N GLN A 78 -12.68 -14.36 -9.51
CA GLN A 78 -13.57 -15.34 -8.87
C GLN A 78 -14.94 -15.44 -9.53
N GLU A 79 -15.30 -14.55 -10.46
CA GLU A 79 -16.50 -14.72 -11.28
C GLU A 79 -16.30 -15.99 -12.13
N PRO A 80 -17.07 -17.06 -11.86
CA PRO A 80 -16.93 -18.29 -12.60
C PRO A 80 -17.38 -18.04 -14.03
N THR A 81 -16.70 -18.70 -14.96
CA THR A 81 -17.19 -18.99 -16.30
C THR A 81 -18.43 -19.90 -16.19
N HIS A 82 -19.52 -19.41 -15.62
CA HIS A 82 -20.82 -20.05 -15.55
C HIS A 82 -21.72 -19.48 -16.66
N ALA A 83 -21.24 -19.57 -17.88
CA ALA A 83 -22.02 -19.37 -19.09
C ALA A 83 -21.64 -20.48 -20.09
N ALA A 84 -22.13 -21.68 -19.83
CA ALA A 84 -22.20 -22.79 -20.78
C ALA A 84 -23.41 -23.64 -20.43
#